data_AF-A0A1J0GF47-F1
#
_entry.id   AF-A0A1J0GF47-F1
#
_cell.length_a   1.000
_cell.length_b   1.000
_cell.length_c   1.000
_cell.angle_alpha   90.00
_cell.angle_beta   90.00
_cell.angle_gamma   90.00
#
_symmetry.space_group_name_H-M   'P 1'
#
loop_
_entity.id
_entity.type
_entity.pdbx_description
1 polymer ?
#
loop_
_entity_poly.entity_id
_entity_poly.type
_entity_poly.pdbx_seq_one_letter_code
_entity_poly.pdbx_strand_id
1 'polypeptide(L)'
;MGLNKFALKNLMDERFNSSYTKLSRAIGVDVAHVYRVLAKNNTPGIKFFNGIIKWCTDNQLDYREYIFLPKPLTVVNKIAKV
;
A
#
# COMPACT_ATOMS: atom_id res chain seq x y z
N MET A 1 7.22 1.15 6.34
CA MET A 1 6.24 0.27 5.66
C MET A 1 6.83 -0.17 4.34
N GLY A 2 6.67 -1.43 3.98
CA GLY A 2 7.05 -1.97 2.68
C GLY A 2 5.85 -2.12 1.75
N LEU A 3 6.11 -2.20 0.44
CA LEU A 3 5.09 -2.43 -0.57
C LEU A 3 5.37 -3.75 -1.29
N ASN A 4 4.35 -4.60 -1.39
CA ASN A 4 4.37 -5.77 -2.25
C ASN A 4 4.05 -5.35 -3.69
N LYS A 5 5.08 -4.94 -4.44
CA LYS A 5 4.92 -4.45 -5.82
C LYS A 5 4.33 -5.49 -6.76
N PHE A 6 4.61 -6.77 -6.53
CA PHE A 6 4.09 -7.86 -7.36
C PHE A 6 2.58 -8.01 -7.16
N ALA A 7 2.13 -8.14 -5.91
CA ALA A 7 0.70 -8.23 -5.61
C ALA A 7 -0.07 -6.99 -6.09
N LEU A 8 0.50 -5.79 -5.92
CA LEU A 8 -0.15 -4.57 -6.40
C LEU A 8 -0.22 -4.48 -7.93
N LYS A 9 0.75 -5.04 -8.66
CA LYS A 9 0.67 -5.15 -10.12
C LYS A 9 -0.43 -6.13 -10.55
N ASN A 10 -0.53 -7.29 -9.93
CA ASN A 10 -1.61 -8.24 -10.23
C ASN A 10 -2.98 -7.63 -9.96
N LEU A 11 -3.13 -6.91 -8.85
CA LEU A 11 -4.35 -6.15 -8.56
C LEU A 11 -4.65 -5.11 -9.65
N MET A 12 -3.63 -4.40 -10.14
CA MET A 12 -3.76 -3.44 -11.25
C MET A 12 -4.23 -4.13 -12.54
N ASP A 13 -3.70 -5.31 -12.84
CA ASP A 13 -4.05 -6.06 -14.03
C ASP A 13 -5.51 -6.57 -13.94
N GLU A 14 -5.88 -7.18 -12.81
CA GLU A 14 -7.19 -7.79 -12.60
C GLU A 14 -8.33 -6.77 -12.43
N ARG A 15 -8.10 -5.68 -11.71
CA ARG A 15 -9.17 -4.73 -11.30
C ARG A 15 -9.12 -3.42 -12.07
N PHE A 16 -8.03 -3.15 -12.77
CA PHE A 16 -7.80 -1.87 -13.44
C PHE A 16 -7.32 -2.01 -14.89
N ASN A 17 -7.41 -3.20 -15.49
CA ASN A 17 -6.99 -3.48 -16.88
C ASN A 17 -5.58 -2.94 -17.17
N SER A 18 -4.63 -3.21 -16.27
CA SER A 18 -3.24 -2.75 -16.36
C SER A 18 -3.06 -1.23 -16.47
N SER A 19 -4.07 -0.45 -16.08
CA SER A 19 -4.07 1.00 -16.23
C SER A 19 -3.60 1.71 -14.96
N TYR A 20 -2.40 2.30 -15.03
CA TYR A 20 -1.90 3.21 -13.99
C TYR A 20 -2.88 4.35 -13.70
N THR A 21 -3.54 4.90 -14.74
CA THR A 21 -4.50 5.98 -14.59
C THR A 21 -5.71 5.55 -13.76
N LYS A 22 -6.28 4.37 -14.03
CA LYS A 22 -7.44 3.88 -13.26
C LYS A 22 -7.05 3.60 -11.81
N LEU A 23 -5.91 2.94 -11.59
CA LEU A 23 -5.39 2.71 -10.24
C LEU A 23 -5.16 4.05 -9.50
N SER A 24 -4.51 5.02 -10.16
CA SER A 24 -4.20 6.34 -9.58
C SER A 24 -5.44 7.09 -9.10
N ARG A 25 -6.52 7.06 -9.89
CA ARG A 25 -7.82 7.65 -9.53
C ARG A 25 -8.44 6.94 -8.34
N ALA A 26 -8.34 5.61 -8.30
CA ALA A 26 -8.92 4.79 -7.24
C ALA A 26 -8.23 5.02 -5.88
N ILE A 27 -6.89 5.14 -5.88
CA ILE A 27 -6.13 5.39 -4.65
C ILE A 27 -5.91 6.88 -4.34
N GLY A 28 -6.36 7.79 -5.22
CA GLY A 28 -6.26 9.24 -5.01
C GLY A 28 -4.84 9.80 -5.05
N VAL A 29 -3.99 9.28 -5.94
CA VAL A 29 -2.58 9.70 -6.08
C VAL A 29 -2.28 10.07 -7.54
N ASP A 30 -1.30 10.94 -7.75
CA ASP A 30 -0.82 11.31 -9.09
C ASP A 30 -0.34 10.07 -9.89
N VAL A 31 -0.74 9.98 -11.17
CA VAL A 31 -0.44 8.84 -12.04
C VAL A 31 1.05 8.65 -12.27
N ALA A 32 1.82 9.75 -12.36
CA ALA A 32 3.26 9.65 -12.52
C ALA A 32 3.93 9.12 -11.26
N HIS A 33 3.40 9.44 -10.07
CA HIS A 33 3.85 8.81 -8.83
C HIS A 33 3.54 7.31 -8.80
N VAL A 34 2.33 6.88 -9.19
CA VAL A 34 1.98 5.46 -9.29
C VAL A 34 2.94 4.72 -10.24
N TYR A 35 3.17 5.27 -11.43
CA TYR A 35 4.11 4.72 -12.39
C TYR A 35 5.54 4.62 -11.81
N ARG A 36 6.05 5.68 -11.17
CA ARG A 36 7.38 5.67 -10.56
C ARG A 36 7.52 4.63 -9.45
N VAL A 37 6.46 4.36 -8.68
CA VAL A 37 6.49 3.33 -7.62
C VAL A 37 6.46 1.91 -8.19
N LEU A 38 5.60 1.66 -9.19
CA LEU A 38 5.37 0.31 -9.73
C LEU A 38 6.35 -0.11 -10.84
N ALA A 39 6.72 0.82 -11.73
CA ALA A 39 7.60 0.55 -12.87
C ALA A 39 9.05 0.92 -12.60
N LYS A 40 9.33 1.76 -11.61
CA LYS A 40 10.68 2.16 -11.19
C LYS A 40 10.90 1.85 -9.72
N ASN A 41 12.08 2.17 -9.20
CA ASN A 41 12.47 1.92 -7.82
C ASN A 41 12.18 3.09 -6.88
N ASN A 42 11.12 3.85 -7.14
CA ASN A 42 10.74 4.93 -6.22
C ASN A 42 10.05 4.37 -4.97
N THR A 43 10.26 5.04 -3.84
CA THR A 43 9.64 4.69 -2.56
C THR A 43 8.24 5.33 -2.46
N PRO A 44 7.20 4.54 -2.16
CA PRO A 44 5.87 5.09 -1.92
C PRO A 44 5.80 5.91 -0.62
N GLY A 45 5.09 7.04 -0.67
CA GLY A 45 4.82 7.86 0.51
C GLY A 45 3.55 7.44 1.26
N ILE A 46 3.28 8.07 2.41
CA ILE A 46 2.12 7.75 3.26
C ILE A 46 0.77 7.88 2.55
N LYS A 47 0.62 8.88 1.65
CA LYS A 47 -0.60 9.06 0.85
C LYS A 47 -0.88 7.86 -0.05
N PHE A 48 0.16 7.26 -0.63
CA PHE A 48 0.03 6.08 -1.47
C PHE A 48 -0.46 4.86 -0.67
N PHE A 49 0.12 4.64 0.50
CA PHE A 49 -0.33 3.57 1.39
C PHE A 49 -1.77 3.79 1.87
N ASN A 50 -2.11 5.00 2.32
CA ASN A 50 -3.47 5.32 2.76
C ASN A 50 -4.49 5.15 1.64
N GLY A 51 -4.13 5.50 0.40
CA GLY A 51 -4.97 5.28 -0.78
C GLY A 51 -5.28 3.80 -1.03
N ILE A 52 -4.26 2.93 -0.92
CA ILE A 52 -4.43 1.48 -1.04
C ILE A 52 -5.29 0.95 0.11
N ILE A 53 -4.98 1.31 1.36
CA ILE A 53 -5.73 0.85 2.53
C ILE A 53 -7.20 1.22 2.38
N LYS A 54 -7.49 2.48 2.02
CA LYS A 54 -8.85 2.96 1.81
C LYS A 54 -9.54 2.18 0.71
N TRP A 55 -8.91 2.06 -0.46
CA TRP A 55 -9.51 1.36 -1.58
C TRP A 55 -9.79 -0.11 -1.28
N CYS A 56 -8.85 -0.82 -0.64
CA CYS A 56 -9.05 -2.19 -0.18
C CYS A 56 -10.19 -2.30 0.83
N THR A 57 -10.26 -1.38 1.80
CA THR A 57 -11.34 -1.33 2.80
C THR A 57 -12.71 -1.17 2.13
N ASP A 58 -12.83 -0.21 1.21
CA ASP A 58 -14.06 0.07 0.46
C ASP A 58 -14.49 -1.12 -0.43
N ASN A 59 -13.54 -1.99 -0.81
CA ASN A 59 -13.76 -3.16 -1.67
C ASN A 59 -13.71 -4.50 -0.90
N GLN A 60 -13.71 -4.47 0.44
CA GLN A 60 -13.65 -5.66 1.30
C GLN A 60 -12.46 -6.59 1.01
N LEU A 61 -11.29 -6.02 0.70
CA LEU A 61 -10.03 -6.72 0.46
C LEU A 61 -9.06 -6.52 1.64
N ASP A 62 -8.23 -7.52 1.93
CA ASP A 62 -7.18 -7.38 2.94
C ASP A 62 -5.99 -6.58 2.37
N TYR A 63 -5.80 -5.36 2.85
CA TYR A 63 -4.69 -4.51 2.43
C TYR A 63 -3.30 -5.07 2.81
N ARG A 64 -3.24 -6.02 3.75
CA ARG A 64 -1.99 -6.63 4.23
C ARG A 64 -1.32 -7.51 3.17
N GLU A 65 -2.05 -7.92 2.14
CA GLU A 65 -1.47 -8.60 0.97
C GLU A 65 -0.57 -7.65 0.15
N TYR A 66 -0.89 -6.36 0.16
CA TYR A 66 -0.20 -5.34 -0.61
C TYR A 66 0.82 -4.54 0.22
N ILE A 67 0.62 -4.45 1.54
CA ILE A 67 1.40 -3.57 2.42
C ILE A 67 2.06 -4.36 3.55
N PHE A 68 3.39 -4.29 3.61
CA PHE A 68 4.16 -4.83 4.72
C PHE A 68 4.23 -3.81 5.85
N LEU A 69 3.51 -4.08 6.93
CA LEU A 69 3.59 -3.29 8.15
C LEU A 69 4.90 -3.65 8.89
N PRO A 70 5.58 -2.65 9.49
CA PRO A 70 6.70 -2.95 10.38
C PRO A 70 6.20 -3.84 11.53
N LYS A 71 7.06 -4.75 11.99
CA LYS A 71 6.74 -5.54 13.20
C LYS A 71 6.40 -4.55 14.32
N PRO A 72 5.32 -4.79 15.09
CA PRO A 72 5.02 -3.96 16.24
C PRO A 72 6.25 -3.97 17.15
N LEU A 73 6.65 -2.78 17.62
CA LEU A 73 7.64 -2.69 18.69
C LEU A 73 7.02 -3.40 19.89
N THR A 74 7.60 -4.52 20.33
CA THR A 74 7.22 -5.15 21.60
C THR A 74 7.60 -4.17 22.70
N VAL A 75 6.63 -3.39 23.16
CA VAL A 75 6.78 -2.57 24.36
C VAL A 75 6.82 -3.53 25.54
N VAL A 76 8.02 -3.95 25.94
CA VAL A 76 8.23 -4.59 27.24
C VAL A 76 8.21 -3.47 28.28
N ASN A 77 7.02 -3.09 28.73
CA ASN A 77 6.90 -2.30 29.95
C ASN A 77 7.39 -3.20 31.09
N LYS A 78 8.66 -3.05 31.49
CA LYS A 78 9.13 -3.60 32.76
C LYS A 78 8.24 -2.94 33.83
N ILE A 79 7.37 -3.73 34.45
CA ILE A 79 6.61 -3.30 35.62
C ILE A 79 7.65 -2.74 36.60
N ALA A 80 7.59 -1.44 36.87
CA ALA A 80 8.40 -0.84 37.91
C ALA A 80 8.01 -1.55 39.20
N LYS A 81 8.94 -2.34 39.77
CA LYS A 81 8.76 -2.92 41.10
C LYS A 81 8.70 -1.74 42.07
N VAL A 82 7.51 -1.49 42.61
CA VAL A 82 7.27 -0.67 43.80
C VAL A 82 7.80 -1.43 45.01
#